data_AF-A0A7V2SMU2-F1
#
_entry.id   AF-A0A7V2SMU2-F1
#
_cell.length_a   1.000
_cell.length_b   1.000
_cell.length_c   1.000
_cell.angle_alpha   90.00
_cell.angle_beta   90.00
_cell.angle_gamma   90.00
#
_symmetry.space_group_name_H-M   'P 1'
#
loop_
_entity.id
_entity.type
_entity.pdbx_description
1 polymer ?
#
loop_
_entity_poly.entity_id
_entity_poly.type
_entity_poly.pdbx_seq_one_letter_code
_entity_poly.pdbx_strand_id
1 'polypeptide(L)'
;MIRQTLRLTMATLCALIVWVQVANAAFDKNKIATFFKIADAEAIELVDDGGKPKAYKVIGSGKFYGYVFSSWDATGSVGFSGKPIDIHIALTSDAKIAGAYIFHHLEPILVLGVTNDDLLKFVNGFAGISVAERLSRHDPNSGLPDFVAGATISSSVIQDAILHSARAVAYSRQLLGQAQGDRIERANFTHKIWPGLVKEGAITRRRVTMKEMRREFGLPPGDNPQGSFIDLYTALLDPPTIGRNLLGQRLFNEISAAGDADDHMIMVAANGLYSFRGRAWRKSGTFDRLQLVQGSKTITLKKENYKLVETLHSAGAPQFREIALFTIRKGTGFDPVKPWRLDLAVRRADGAGTEKVKIFRLNYRLPSAYINVAPKLAPESDASSEQPLWMSFWLSKK
;
A
#
# COMPACT_ATOMS: atom_id res chain seq x y z
N MET A 1 9.18 33.74 38.39
CA MET A 1 9.21 32.28 38.14
C MET A 1 7.82 31.61 38.12
N ILE A 2 6.86 31.98 38.96
CA ILE A 2 5.54 31.30 39.04
C ILE A 2 4.61 31.56 37.83
N ARG A 3 4.73 32.69 37.13
CA ARG A 3 3.91 33.01 35.95
C ARG A 3 4.33 32.32 34.64
N GLN A 4 5.56 31.80 34.55
CA GLN A 4 6.06 31.12 33.35
C GLN A 4 5.73 29.62 33.35
N THR A 5 5.77 28.98 34.52
CA THR A 5 5.37 27.59 34.69
C THR A 5 3.88 27.38 34.42
N LEU A 6 3.01 28.32 34.82
CA LEU A 6 1.57 28.26 34.55
C LEU A 6 1.22 28.36 33.05
N ARG A 7 2.00 29.10 32.25
CA ARG A 7 1.81 29.23 30.80
C ARG A 7 2.27 27.99 30.03
N LEU A 8 3.34 27.32 30.48
CA LEU A 8 3.79 26.08 29.85
C LEU A 8 2.85 24.90 30.13
N THR A 9 2.31 24.79 31.35
CA THR A 9 1.34 23.74 31.69
C THR A 9 0.01 23.92 30.97
N MET A 10 -0.44 25.17 30.76
CA MET A 10 -1.69 25.45 30.04
C MET A 10 -1.55 25.25 28.53
N ALA A 11 -0.37 25.51 27.94
CA ALA A 11 -0.11 25.23 26.52
C ALA A 11 0.03 23.73 26.21
N THR A 12 0.61 22.94 27.12
CA THR A 12 0.65 21.47 26.99
C THR A 12 -0.71 20.83 27.27
N LEU A 13 -1.52 21.39 28.18
CA LEU A 13 -2.89 20.94 28.39
C LEU A 13 -3.79 21.27 27.20
N CYS A 14 -3.69 22.47 26.60
CA CYS A 14 -4.42 22.79 25.37
C CYS A 14 -3.95 21.95 24.18
N ALA A 15 -2.65 21.64 24.06
CA ALA A 15 -2.17 20.71 23.04
C ALA A 15 -2.71 19.29 23.27
N LEU A 16 -2.77 18.79 24.51
CA LEU A 16 -3.41 17.51 24.80
C LEU A 16 -4.92 17.51 24.54
N ILE A 17 -5.62 18.60 24.87
CA ILE A 17 -7.08 18.73 24.66
C ILE A 17 -7.41 18.77 23.16
N VAL A 18 -6.58 19.43 22.34
CA VAL A 18 -6.74 19.43 20.87
C VAL A 18 -6.42 18.07 20.26
N TRP A 19 -5.49 17.29 20.83
CA TRP A 19 -5.21 15.92 20.37
C TRP A 19 -6.31 14.91 20.72
N VAL A 20 -7.04 15.11 21.83
CA VAL A 20 -8.13 14.22 22.24
C VAL A 20 -9.43 14.50 21.46
N GLN A 21 -9.67 15.72 21.00
CA GLN A 21 -10.93 16.07 20.30
C GLN A 21 -11.04 15.55 18.86
N VAL A 22 -9.95 15.19 18.19
CA VAL A 22 -10.01 14.59 16.85
C VAL A 22 -10.50 13.13 16.90
N ALA A 23 -10.31 12.44 18.03
CA ALA A 23 -10.61 11.01 18.14
C ALA A 23 -12.11 10.66 18.29
N ASN A 24 -13.00 11.65 18.44
CA ASN A 24 -14.42 11.41 18.71
C ASN A 24 -15.34 12.44 18.04
N ALA A 25 -14.98 12.93 16.85
CA ALA A 25 -15.90 13.70 16.04
C ALA A 25 -17.07 12.82 15.58
N ALA A 26 -18.28 13.14 16.04
CA ALA A 26 -19.48 12.48 15.55
C ALA A 26 -19.63 12.76 14.04
N PHE A 27 -19.87 11.72 13.25
CA PHE A 27 -20.16 11.92 11.83
C PHE A 27 -21.48 12.67 11.66
N ASP A 28 -21.49 13.66 10.76
CA ASP A 28 -22.68 14.44 10.45
C ASP A 28 -23.70 13.59 9.66
N LYS A 29 -24.78 13.18 10.34
CA LYS A 29 -25.84 12.35 9.75
C LYS A 29 -26.52 13.02 8.56
N ASN A 30 -26.62 14.34 8.50
CA ASN A 30 -27.23 15.03 7.35
C ASN A 30 -26.36 14.88 6.09
N LYS A 31 -25.04 14.94 6.26
CA LYS A 31 -24.10 14.67 5.15
C LYS A 31 -24.17 13.21 4.71
N ILE A 32 -24.20 12.27 5.67
CA ILE A 32 -24.36 10.84 5.36
C ILE A 32 -25.66 10.59 4.59
N ALA A 33 -26.77 11.18 5.04
CA ALA A 33 -28.06 11.08 4.38
C ALA A 33 -27.99 11.59 2.93
N THR A 34 -27.31 12.72 2.73
CA THR A 34 -27.07 13.28 1.39
C THR A 34 -26.25 12.33 0.52
N PHE A 35 -25.14 11.79 1.03
CA PHE A 35 -24.25 10.90 0.28
C PHE A 35 -24.93 9.60 -0.15
N PHE A 36 -25.67 8.97 0.77
CA PHE A 36 -26.37 7.71 0.49
C PHE A 36 -27.79 7.88 -0.04
N LYS A 37 -28.25 9.13 -0.23
CA LYS A 37 -29.62 9.48 -0.65
C LYS A 37 -30.70 8.89 0.27
N ILE A 38 -30.47 8.99 1.58
CA ILE A 38 -31.41 8.57 2.64
C ILE A 38 -32.33 9.75 2.95
N ALA A 39 -33.65 9.52 2.97
CA ALA A 39 -34.63 10.59 3.13
C ALA A 39 -34.64 11.21 4.54
N ASP A 40 -34.48 10.37 5.57
CA ASP A 40 -34.48 10.78 6.97
C ASP A 40 -33.10 10.54 7.60
N ALA A 41 -32.40 11.63 7.93
CA ALA A 41 -31.09 11.58 8.56
C ALA A 41 -31.16 11.07 10.01
N GLU A 42 -32.26 11.30 10.72
CA GLU A 42 -32.42 10.87 12.12
C GLU A 42 -32.53 9.35 12.22
N ALA A 43 -33.14 8.71 11.21
CA ALA A 43 -33.25 7.26 11.08
C ALA A 43 -31.92 6.55 10.73
N ILE A 44 -30.80 7.28 10.65
CA ILE A 44 -29.47 6.71 10.41
C ILE A 44 -28.87 6.23 11.73
N GLU A 45 -28.52 4.95 11.75
CA GLU A 45 -27.72 4.30 12.77
C GLU A 45 -26.30 4.02 12.24
N LEU A 46 -25.30 4.36 13.06
CA LEU A 46 -23.90 4.08 12.79
C LEU A 46 -23.44 2.96 13.71
N VAL A 47 -23.13 1.80 13.13
CA VAL A 47 -22.74 0.61 13.88
C VAL A 47 -21.27 0.31 13.63
N ASP A 48 -20.45 0.35 14.68
CA ASP A 48 -19.05 -0.09 14.59
C ASP A 48 -19.00 -1.59 14.26
N ASP A 49 -18.31 -1.97 13.19
CA ASP A 49 -18.19 -3.36 12.78
C ASP A 49 -17.03 -4.10 13.45
N GLY A 50 -16.25 -3.41 14.29
CA GLY A 50 -15.04 -3.93 14.93
C GLY A 50 -13.88 -4.17 13.96
N GLY A 51 -14.05 -3.84 12.68
CA GLY A 51 -13.07 -4.06 11.64
C GLY A 51 -11.95 -3.01 11.70
N LYS A 52 -10.77 -3.41 11.20
CA LYS A 52 -9.62 -2.50 11.04
C LYS A 52 -9.31 -2.33 9.55
N PRO A 53 -9.09 -1.11 9.03
CA PRO A 53 -9.19 0.19 9.71
C PRO A 53 -10.59 0.50 10.26
N LYS A 54 -10.72 1.38 11.26
CA LYS A 54 -12.02 1.67 11.90
C LYS A 54 -13.01 2.25 10.88
N ALA A 55 -14.22 1.70 10.84
CA ALA A 55 -15.32 2.17 9.99
C ALA A 55 -16.67 1.81 10.61
N TYR A 56 -17.70 2.58 10.29
CA TYR A 56 -19.05 2.39 10.79
C TYR A 56 -19.99 1.98 9.65
N LYS A 57 -20.77 0.93 9.85
CA LYS A 57 -21.87 0.57 8.95
C LYS A 57 -22.95 1.63 9.06
N VAL A 58 -23.44 2.10 7.90
CA VAL A 58 -24.55 3.03 7.79
C VAL A 58 -25.82 2.21 7.56
N ILE A 59 -26.70 2.21 8.55
CA ILE A 59 -28.00 1.56 8.51
C ILE A 59 -29.08 2.65 8.53
N GLY A 60 -29.97 2.68 7.53
CA GLY A 60 -31.08 3.62 7.46
C GLY A 60 -32.40 2.85 7.33
N SER A 61 -33.35 3.08 8.24
CA SER A 61 -34.64 2.35 8.24
C SER A 61 -34.47 0.81 8.14
N GLY A 62 -33.48 0.24 8.84
CA GLY A 62 -33.16 -1.19 8.82
C GLY A 62 -32.40 -1.70 7.59
N LYS A 63 -32.12 -0.86 6.59
CA LYS A 63 -31.35 -1.21 5.40
C LYS A 63 -29.89 -0.80 5.53
N PHE A 64 -28.97 -1.69 5.16
CA PHE A 64 -27.55 -1.39 5.05
C PHE A 64 -27.23 -0.64 3.74
N TYR A 65 -26.53 0.49 3.83
CA TYR A 65 -26.15 1.33 2.69
C TYR A 65 -24.65 1.28 2.33
N GLY A 66 -23.80 1.04 3.33
CA GLY A 66 -22.36 1.08 3.16
C GLY A 66 -21.65 1.46 4.45
N TYR A 67 -20.47 2.05 4.32
CA TYR A 67 -19.59 2.42 5.42
C TYR A 67 -19.31 3.91 5.44
N VAL A 68 -19.12 4.48 6.62
CA VAL A 68 -18.54 5.81 6.83
C VAL A 68 -17.31 5.70 7.73
N PHE A 69 -16.27 6.45 7.42
CA PHE A 69 -15.02 6.43 8.18
C PHE A 69 -14.25 7.74 8.05
N SER A 70 -13.34 7.98 9.00
CA SER A 70 -12.37 9.06 8.98
C SER A 70 -11.11 8.61 8.24
N SER A 71 -10.58 9.42 7.33
CA SER A 71 -9.32 9.14 6.65
C SER A 71 -8.13 9.11 7.62
N TRP A 72 -8.21 9.90 8.71
CA TRP A 72 -7.23 9.92 9.78
C TRP A 72 -7.24 8.61 10.57
N ASP A 73 -8.39 8.19 11.09
CA ASP A 73 -8.51 6.93 11.84
C ASP A 73 -8.18 5.72 10.97
N ALA A 74 -8.52 5.79 9.68
CA ALA A 74 -8.33 4.67 8.78
C ALA A 74 -6.87 4.47 8.35
N THR A 75 -6.13 5.55 8.07
CA THR A 75 -4.79 5.43 7.45
C THR A 75 -3.74 6.40 8.00
N GLY A 76 -4.09 7.26 8.94
CA GLY A 76 -3.23 8.32 9.47
C GLY A 76 -2.91 9.37 8.41
N SER A 77 -3.92 9.80 7.64
CA SER A 77 -3.75 10.74 6.53
C SER A 77 -3.14 12.07 6.97
N VAL A 78 -2.15 12.54 6.21
CA VAL A 78 -1.47 13.82 6.45
C VAL A 78 -1.53 14.69 5.20
N GLY A 79 -1.62 16.01 5.41
CA GLY A 79 -1.55 17.03 4.38
C GLY A 79 -0.12 17.25 3.85
N PHE A 80 0.03 18.18 2.90
CA PHE A 80 1.32 18.56 2.33
C PHE A 80 2.32 19.02 3.40
N SER A 81 1.84 19.76 4.40
CA SER A 81 2.64 20.24 5.52
C SER A 81 3.08 19.14 6.50
N GLY A 82 2.67 17.88 6.28
CA GLY A 82 2.87 16.76 7.20
C GLY A 82 1.94 16.77 8.41
N LYS A 83 1.06 17.78 8.52
CA LYS A 83 0.04 17.86 9.56
C LYS A 83 -1.16 16.95 9.24
N PRO A 84 -1.92 16.49 10.24
CA PRO A 84 -3.12 15.69 10.02
C PRO A 84 -4.10 16.36 9.06
N ILE A 85 -4.69 15.54 8.19
CA ILE A 85 -5.87 15.90 7.42
C ILE A 85 -6.93 14.81 7.62
N ASP A 86 -8.13 15.23 8.00
CA ASP A 86 -9.24 14.34 8.28
C ASP A 86 -10.40 14.61 7.35
N ILE A 87 -10.75 13.58 6.60
CA ILE A 87 -11.79 13.57 5.60
C ILE A 87 -12.74 12.44 5.97
N HIS A 88 -13.99 12.77 6.19
CA HIS A 88 -15.05 11.79 6.39
C HIS A 88 -15.50 11.29 5.02
N ILE A 89 -15.43 9.99 4.81
CA ILE A 89 -15.68 9.36 3.51
C ILE A 89 -16.79 8.34 3.68
N ALA A 90 -17.77 8.40 2.79
CA ALA A 90 -18.84 7.43 2.66
C ALA A 90 -18.52 6.49 1.49
N LEU A 91 -18.56 5.19 1.74
CA LEU A 91 -18.23 4.14 0.78
C LEU A 91 -19.40 3.15 0.68
N THR A 92 -19.88 2.91 -0.52
CA THR A 92 -20.95 1.95 -0.79
C THR A 92 -20.45 0.50 -0.69
N SER A 93 -21.38 -0.44 -0.60
CA SER A 93 -21.07 -1.89 -0.61
C SER A 93 -20.46 -2.39 -1.92
N ASP A 94 -20.61 -1.67 -3.02
CA ASP A 94 -19.98 -1.96 -4.32
C ASP A 94 -18.63 -1.21 -4.52
N ALA A 95 -17.99 -0.79 -3.42
CA ALA A 95 -16.69 -0.13 -3.39
C ALA A 95 -16.63 1.18 -4.20
N LYS A 96 -17.73 1.96 -4.21
CA LYS A 96 -17.77 3.30 -4.78
C LYS A 96 -17.87 4.35 -3.69
N ILE A 97 -17.22 5.49 -3.89
CA ILE A 97 -17.35 6.62 -2.97
C ILE A 97 -18.76 7.19 -3.15
N ALA A 98 -19.57 7.19 -2.08
CA ALA A 98 -20.87 7.86 -2.06
C ALA A 98 -20.73 9.38 -1.87
N GLY A 99 -19.68 9.79 -1.16
CA GLY A 99 -19.31 11.20 -0.97
C GLY A 99 -18.16 11.34 0.02
N ALA A 100 -17.59 12.55 0.08
CA ALA A 100 -16.52 12.89 1.01
C ALA A 100 -16.69 14.31 1.54
N TYR A 101 -16.23 14.55 2.76
CA TYR A 101 -16.28 15.85 3.42
C TYR A 101 -15.01 16.09 4.22
N ILE A 102 -14.35 17.23 4.01
CA ILE A 102 -13.19 17.63 4.81
C ILE A 102 -13.70 18.04 6.19
N PHE A 103 -13.46 17.17 7.18
CA PHE A 103 -13.85 17.43 8.56
C PHE A 103 -12.85 18.38 9.24
N HIS A 104 -11.55 18.14 9.02
CA HIS A 104 -10.50 18.95 9.59
C HIS A 104 -9.26 18.98 8.70
N HIS A 105 -8.64 20.15 8.53
CA HIS A 105 -7.32 20.27 7.90
C HIS A 105 -6.54 21.45 8.49
N LEU A 106 -5.21 21.35 8.43
CA LEU A 106 -4.29 22.42 8.85
C LEU A 106 -3.38 22.89 7.70
N GLU A 107 -3.83 22.69 6.46
CA GLU A 107 -3.11 23.01 5.24
C GLU A 107 -3.03 24.52 4.99
N PRO A 108 -1.86 25.17 5.10
CA PRO A 108 -1.75 26.63 5.00
C PRO A 108 -2.11 27.16 3.61
N ILE A 109 -1.82 26.38 2.55
CA ILE A 109 -2.06 26.77 1.15
C ILE A 109 -3.56 26.84 0.86
N LEU A 110 -4.38 26.02 1.53
CA LEU A 110 -5.83 26.04 1.36
C LEU A 110 -6.49 27.25 2.03
N VAL A 111 -5.74 28.05 2.78
CA VAL A 111 -6.25 29.25 3.48
C VAL A 111 -6.07 30.51 2.62
N LEU A 112 -5.19 30.49 1.62
CA LEU A 112 -4.86 31.65 0.78
C LEU A 112 -5.36 31.44 -0.66
N GLY A 113 -6.52 32.01 -0.98
CA GLY A 113 -7.04 32.04 -2.36
C GLY A 113 -7.86 30.83 -2.80
N VAL A 114 -8.10 29.86 -1.91
CA VAL A 114 -9.03 28.74 -2.11
C VAL A 114 -10.25 28.95 -1.22
N THR A 115 -11.45 28.89 -1.79
CA THR A 115 -12.68 29.00 -0.99
C THR A 115 -13.10 27.65 -0.43
N ASN A 116 -13.89 27.65 0.65
CA ASN A 116 -14.52 26.42 1.16
C ASN A 116 -15.40 25.75 0.09
N ASP A 117 -16.02 26.54 -0.79
CA ASP A 117 -16.85 26.02 -1.88
C ASP A 117 -16.02 25.29 -2.95
N ASP A 118 -14.81 25.78 -3.25
CA ASP A 118 -13.90 25.09 -4.18
C ASP A 118 -13.45 23.74 -3.63
N LEU A 119 -13.13 23.68 -2.34
CA LEU A 119 -12.80 22.43 -1.66
C LEU A 119 -14.00 21.47 -1.61
N LEU A 120 -15.19 22.00 -1.34
CA LEU A 120 -16.43 21.22 -1.30
C LEU A 120 -16.76 20.64 -2.68
N LYS A 121 -16.64 21.44 -3.75
CA LYS A 121 -16.80 20.96 -5.14
C LYS A 121 -15.79 19.87 -5.46
N PHE A 122 -14.53 20.05 -5.08
CA PHE A 122 -13.46 19.07 -5.31
C PHE A 122 -13.76 17.73 -4.63
N VAL A 123 -14.09 17.72 -3.33
CA VAL A 123 -14.36 16.46 -2.61
C VAL A 123 -15.68 15.81 -3.05
N ASN A 124 -16.69 16.59 -3.42
CA ASN A 124 -17.94 16.05 -3.97
C ASN A 124 -17.74 15.38 -5.33
N GLY A 125 -16.74 15.80 -6.11
CA GLY A 125 -16.41 15.19 -7.40
C GLY A 125 -15.92 13.73 -7.30
N PHE A 126 -15.65 13.21 -6.11
CA PHE A 126 -15.33 11.79 -5.92
C PHE A 126 -16.56 10.87 -5.90
N ALA A 127 -17.78 11.42 -5.81
CA ALA A 127 -18.99 10.60 -5.78
C ALA A 127 -19.12 9.74 -7.05
N GLY A 128 -19.34 8.44 -6.87
CA GLY A 128 -19.44 7.44 -7.93
C GLY A 128 -18.12 6.77 -8.34
N ILE A 129 -16.97 7.28 -7.89
CA ILE A 129 -15.66 6.70 -8.24
C ILE A 129 -15.47 5.35 -7.54
N SER A 130 -15.13 4.33 -8.34
CA SER A 130 -14.78 2.99 -7.85
C SER A 130 -13.34 2.95 -7.35
N VAL A 131 -13.13 2.47 -6.12
CA VAL A 131 -11.78 2.33 -5.55
C VAL A 131 -11.13 0.98 -5.85
N ALA A 132 -11.88 0.07 -6.49
CA ALA A 132 -11.39 -1.23 -6.95
C ALA A 132 -10.51 -1.12 -8.21
N GLU A 133 -10.81 -0.13 -9.04
CA GLU A 133 -10.17 0.09 -10.33
C GLU A 133 -8.92 0.95 -10.21
N ARG A 134 -8.12 0.95 -11.28
CA ARG A 134 -6.98 1.83 -11.43
C ARG A 134 -7.45 3.27 -11.57
N LEU A 135 -6.91 4.15 -10.73
CA LEU A 135 -7.17 5.58 -10.77
C LEU A 135 -5.86 6.31 -11.07
N SER A 136 -5.54 6.44 -12.36
CA SER A 136 -4.34 7.15 -12.80
C SER A 136 -4.62 8.64 -12.97
N ARG A 137 -3.87 9.47 -12.25
CA ARG A 137 -3.95 10.94 -12.32
C ARG A 137 -3.72 11.51 -13.74
N HIS A 138 -3.02 10.76 -14.58
CA HIS A 138 -2.72 11.15 -15.96
C HIS A 138 -3.68 10.51 -16.99
N ASP A 139 -4.68 9.76 -16.53
CA ASP A 139 -5.71 9.20 -17.40
C ASP A 139 -6.95 10.12 -17.38
N PRO A 140 -7.26 10.79 -18.50
CA PRO A 140 -8.45 11.63 -18.61
C PRO A 140 -9.76 10.88 -18.37
N ASN A 141 -9.75 9.55 -18.54
CA ASN A 141 -10.92 8.70 -18.34
C ASN A 141 -11.03 8.15 -16.90
N SER A 142 -10.13 8.54 -16.00
CA SER A 142 -10.15 8.08 -14.60
C SER A 142 -11.37 8.56 -13.80
N GLY A 143 -12.12 9.55 -14.32
CA GLY A 143 -13.27 10.14 -13.65
C GLY A 143 -12.91 10.91 -12.37
N LEU A 144 -11.62 11.14 -12.11
CA LEU A 144 -11.16 11.91 -10.96
C LEU A 144 -11.48 13.40 -11.14
N PRO A 145 -11.84 14.11 -10.06
CA PRO A 145 -12.10 15.54 -10.13
C PRO A 145 -10.84 16.35 -10.45
N ASP A 146 -11.02 17.44 -11.19
CA ASP A 146 -9.96 18.41 -11.46
C ASP A 146 -9.45 19.04 -10.16
N PHE A 147 -8.14 19.29 -10.12
CA PHE A 147 -7.52 19.92 -8.97
C PHE A 147 -7.93 21.38 -8.79
N VAL A 148 -7.98 21.82 -7.52
CA VAL A 148 -8.27 23.21 -7.18
C VAL A 148 -7.14 24.11 -7.68
N ALA A 149 -7.52 25.14 -8.45
CA ALA A 149 -6.60 26.12 -9.00
C ALA A 149 -5.78 26.78 -7.88
N GLY A 150 -4.46 26.93 -8.08
CA GLY A 150 -3.55 27.47 -7.05
C GLY A 150 -3.22 26.52 -5.89
N ALA A 151 -3.88 25.35 -5.79
CA ALA A 151 -3.69 24.38 -4.72
C ALA A 151 -3.51 22.94 -5.23
N THR A 152 -2.88 22.76 -6.39
CA THR A 152 -2.66 21.46 -7.03
C THR A 152 -2.00 20.44 -6.12
N ILE A 153 -1.00 20.84 -5.33
CA ILE A 153 -0.28 19.93 -4.44
C ILE A 153 -1.18 19.48 -3.28
N SER A 154 -1.87 20.40 -2.60
CA SER A 154 -2.79 20.03 -1.52
C SER A 154 -3.99 19.23 -2.04
N SER A 155 -4.51 19.56 -3.23
CA SER A 155 -5.56 18.78 -3.91
C SER A 155 -5.10 17.34 -4.15
N SER A 156 -3.85 17.15 -4.58
CA SER A 156 -3.29 15.82 -4.79
C SER A 156 -3.20 15.01 -3.50
N VAL A 157 -2.86 15.65 -2.37
CA VAL A 157 -2.77 14.99 -1.07
C VAL A 157 -4.15 14.61 -0.53
N ILE A 158 -5.15 15.47 -0.71
CA ILE A 158 -6.56 15.18 -0.38
C ILE A 158 -7.05 13.99 -1.21
N GLN A 159 -6.81 14.00 -2.53
CA GLN A 159 -7.16 12.88 -3.41
C GLN A 159 -6.53 11.58 -2.91
N ASP A 160 -5.21 11.58 -2.68
CA ASP A 160 -4.48 10.38 -2.27
C ASP A 160 -4.99 9.87 -0.90
N ALA A 161 -5.33 10.77 0.03
CA ALA A 161 -5.94 10.43 1.31
C ALA A 161 -7.32 9.78 1.16
N ILE A 162 -8.20 10.32 0.30
CA ILE A 162 -9.53 9.78 0.03
C ILE A 162 -9.41 8.38 -0.57
N LEU A 163 -8.65 8.24 -1.66
CA LEU A 163 -8.56 6.99 -2.41
C LEU A 163 -7.87 5.89 -1.61
N HIS A 164 -6.76 6.19 -0.93
CA HIS A 164 -6.05 5.20 -0.13
C HIS A 164 -6.87 4.71 1.06
N SER A 165 -7.49 5.62 1.82
CA SER A 165 -8.30 5.22 2.99
C SER A 165 -9.56 4.44 2.59
N ALA A 166 -10.23 4.86 1.51
CA ALA A 166 -11.37 4.13 0.96
C ALA A 166 -10.98 2.74 0.48
N ARG A 167 -9.84 2.59 -0.20
CA ARG A 167 -9.33 1.29 -0.62
C ARG A 167 -8.94 0.40 0.57
N ALA A 168 -8.36 0.97 1.63
CA ALA A 168 -8.03 0.21 2.83
C ALA A 168 -9.28 -0.35 3.53
N VAL A 169 -10.35 0.45 3.63
CA VAL A 169 -11.65 0.00 4.17
C VAL A 169 -12.28 -1.03 3.24
N ALA A 170 -12.35 -0.77 1.93
CA ALA A 170 -12.90 -1.69 0.94
C ALA A 170 -12.20 -3.06 0.98
N TYR A 171 -10.87 -3.06 1.09
CA TYR A 171 -10.06 -4.27 1.20
C TYR A 171 -10.41 -5.07 2.46
N SER A 172 -10.41 -4.40 3.60
CA SER A 172 -10.73 -5.00 4.90
C SER A 172 -12.15 -5.61 4.94
N ARG A 173 -13.12 -4.95 4.28
CA ARG A 173 -14.53 -5.37 4.26
C ARG A 173 -14.85 -6.27 3.06
N GLN A 174 -13.82 -6.71 2.32
CA GLN A 174 -13.94 -7.62 1.19
C GLN A 174 -14.85 -7.10 0.05
N LEU A 175 -14.95 -5.77 -0.11
CA LEU A 175 -15.79 -5.14 -1.13
C LEU A 175 -15.17 -5.17 -2.54
N LEU A 176 -13.96 -5.70 -2.67
CA LEU A 176 -13.15 -5.68 -3.89
C LEU A 176 -13.21 -6.99 -4.71
N GLY A 177 -14.10 -7.91 -4.35
CA GLY A 177 -14.29 -9.18 -5.09
C GLY A 177 -13.09 -10.14 -5.02
N GLN A 178 -12.25 -10.03 -3.99
CA GLN A 178 -11.03 -10.84 -3.85
C GLN A 178 -11.31 -12.27 -3.37
N ALA A 179 -10.53 -13.21 -3.89
CA ALA A 179 -10.63 -14.64 -3.57
C ALA A 179 -10.36 -14.94 -2.08
N GLN A 180 -10.98 -16.01 -1.58
CA GLN A 180 -10.70 -16.55 -0.25
C GLN A 180 -9.25 -17.07 -0.16
N GLY A 181 -8.54 -16.71 0.89
CA GLY A 181 -7.16 -17.15 1.12
C GLY A 181 -6.33 -16.18 1.98
N ASP A 182 -5.05 -16.52 2.14
CA ASP A 182 -4.07 -15.69 2.84
C ASP A 182 -3.92 -14.33 2.17
N ARG A 183 -3.88 -13.27 2.97
CA ARG A 183 -3.93 -11.88 2.51
C ARG A 183 -2.85 -11.05 3.15
N ILE A 184 -2.48 -9.93 2.52
CA ILE A 184 -1.54 -9.00 3.13
C ILE A 184 -2.25 -8.27 4.28
N GLU A 185 -1.55 -8.11 5.40
CA GLU A 185 -1.97 -7.22 6.48
C GLU A 185 -1.86 -5.75 6.04
N ARG A 186 -3.01 -5.14 5.72
CA ARG A 186 -3.13 -3.75 5.22
C ARG A 186 -3.81 -2.79 6.19
N ALA A 187 -4.18 -3.24 7.39
CA ALA A 187 -4.98 -2.46 8.32
C ALA A 187 -4.14 -1.77 9.40
N ASN A 188 -3.07 -2.41 9.86
CA ASN A 188 -2.29 -1.97 11.00
C ASN A 188 -0.94 -1.40 10.57
N PHE A 189 -0.54 -0.34 11.26
CA PHE A 189 0.77 0.27 11.14
C PHE A 189 1.49 0.21 12.48
N THR A 190 2.76 -0.17 12.43
CA THR A 190 3.69 -0.07 13.57
C THR A 190 4.94 0.66 13.10
N HIS A 191 5.40 1.64 13.86
CA HIS A 191 6.65 2.32 13.54
C HIS A 191 7.84 1.36 13.71
N LYS A 192 8.70 1.29 12.70
CA LYS A 192 9.90 0.45 12.65
C LYS A 192 11.03 1.17 11.93
N ILE A 193 12.26 0.84 12.33
CA ILE A 193 13.47 1.36 11.70
C ILE A 193 14.14 0.28 10.84
N TRP A 194 15.03 0.70 9.94
CA TRP A 194 15.62 -0.15 8.92
C TRP A 194 16.25 -1.44 9.47
N PRO A 195 17.08 -1.41 10.53
CA PRO A 195 17.64 -2.64 11.12
C PRO A 195 16.57 -3.64 11.57
N GLY A 196 15.45 -3.17 12.10
CA GLY A 196 14.33 -4.02 12.53
C GLY A 196 13.66 -4.72 11.34
N LEU A 197 13.39 -3.97 10.27
CA LEU A 197 12.80 -4.51 9.04
C LEU A 197 13.71 -5.52 8.33
N VAL A 198 15.04 -5.31 8.38
CA VAL A 198 16.01 -6.30 7.86
C VAL A 198 16.03 -7.56 8.73
N LYS A 199 16.07 -7.39 10.07
CA LYS A 199 16.16 -8.52 11.02
C LYS A 199 14.99 -9.49 10.91
N GLU A 200 13.78 -8.98 10.69
CA GLU A 200 12.56 -9.79 10.56
C GLU A 200 12.31 -10.31 9.13
N GLY A 201 13.16 -9.96 8.16
CA GLY A 201 13.04 -10.40 6.77
C GLY A 201 12.06 -9.59 5.90
N ALA A 202 11.49 -8.50 6.42
CA ALA A 202 10.68 -7.57 5.64
C ALA A 202 11.48 -6.92 4.50
N ILE A 203 12.78 -6.71 4.75
CA ILE A 203 13.79 -6.31 3.77
C ILE A 203 14.82 -7.43 3.66
N THR A 204 15.06 -7.90 2.44
CA THR A 204 16.07 -8.93 2.16
C THR A 204 17.22 -8.33 1.37
N ARG A 205 18.40 -8.95 1.47
CA ARG A 205 19.65 -8.44 0.90
C ARG A 205 20.43 -9.54 0.17
N ARG A 206 21.02 -9.21 -0.97
CA ARG A 206 22.02 -10.02 -1.68
C ARG A 206 23.23 -9.17 -2.07
N ARG A 207 24.35 -9.40 -1.37
CA ARG A 207 25.65 -8.82 -1.72
C ARG A 207 26.44 -9.75 -2.63
N VAL A 208 26.80 -9.29 -3.82
CA VAL A 208 27.73 -9.94 -4.73
C VAL A 208 29.06 -9.19 -4.68
N THR A 209 30.14 -9.89 -4.37
CA THR A 209 31.50 -9.29 -4.33
C THR A 209 32.17 -9.34 -5.69
N MET A 210 33.21 -8.53 -5.89
CA MET A 210 34.06 -8.60 -7.09
C MET A 210 34.70 -9.97 -7.25
N LYS A 211 35.10 -10.63 -6.14
CA LYS A 211 35.60 -12.01 -6.13
C LYS A 211 34.58 -12.99 -6.67
N GLU A 212 33.35 -12.94 -6.18
CA GLU A 212 32.27 -13.81 -6.63
C GLU A 212 31.95 -13.58 -8.11
N MET A 213 31.77 -12.32 -8.52
CA MET A 213 31.50 -11.98 -9.91
C MET A 213 32.62 -12.49 -10.84
N ARG A 214 33.89 -12.21 -10.52
CA ARG A 214 35.02 -12.68 -11.35
C ARG A 214 35.07 -14.20 -11.44
N ARG A 215 34.83 -14.92 -10.34
CA ARG A 215 34.75 -16.39 -10.33
C ARG A 215 33.64 -16.91 -11.25
N GLU A 216 32.44 -16.34 -11.18
CA GLU A 216 31.30 -16.78 -12.02
C GLU A 216 31.60 -16.66 -13.52
N PHE A 217 32.44 -15.69 -13.90
CA PHE A 217 32.85 -15.47 -15.29
C PHE A 217 34.21 -16.10 -15.66
N GLY A 218 34.85 -16.85 -14.76
CA GLY A 218 36.17 -17.46 -15.01
C GLY A 218 37.30 -16.44 -15.19
N LEU A 219 37.18 -15.27 -14.56
CA LEU A 219 38.16 -14.19 -14.63
C LEU A 219 39.20 -14.33 -13.51
N PRO A 220 40.45 -13.87 -13.72
CA PRO A 220 41.46 -13.86 -12.66
C PRO A 220 41.01 -13.02 -11.45
N PRO A 221 41.65 -13.13 -10.28
CA PRO A 221 41.44 -12.17 -9.19
C PRO A 221 41.69 -10.72 -9.64
N GLY A 222 41.10 -9.76 -8.93
CA GLY A 222 41.35 -8.33 -9.16
C GLY A 222 41.70 -7.63 -7.85
N ASP A 223 42.13 -6.38 -7.94
CA ASP A 223 42.80 -5.64 -6.85
C ASP A 223 41.94 -5.43 -5.60
N ASN A 224 40.61 -5.35 -5.75
CA ASN A 224 39.67 -5.24 -4.63
C ASN A 224 38.65 -6.40 -4.63
N PRO A 225 39.03 -7.61 -4.19
CA PRO A 225 38.19 -8.79 -4.27
C PRO A 225 36.95 -8.72 -3.35
N GLN A 226 37.04 -7.99 -2.24
CA GLN A 226 35.93 -7.81 -1.27
C GLN A 226 35.05 -6.60 -1.60
N GLY A 227 35.44 -5.79 -2.59
CA GLY A 227 34.64 -4.69 -3.10
C GLY A 227 33.25 -5.14 -3.52
N SER A 228 32.25 -4.30 -3.26
CA SER A 228 30.87 -4.60 -3.64
C SER A 228 30.68 -4.44 -5.15
N PHE A 229 30.48 -5.56 -5.85
CA PHE A 229 30.04 -5.51 -7.23
C PHE A 229 28.60 -4.97 -7.28
N ILE A 230 27.71 -5.58 -6.49
CA ILE A 230 26.39 -5.03 -6.16
C ILE A 230 25.96 -5.50 -4.78
N ASP A 231 25.27 -4.64 -4.06
CA ASP A 231 24.59 -4.95 -2.81
C ASP A 231 23.10 -4.62 -2.97
N LEU A 232 22.31 -5.64 -3.31
CA LEU A 232 20.92 -5.51 -3.74
C LEU A 232 19.96 -5.76 -2.58
N TYR A 233 18.93 -4.94 -2.46
CA TYR A 233 17.90 -5.04 -1.43
C TYR A 233 16.53 -5.07 -2.08
N THR A 234 15.60 -5.83 -1.50
CA THR A 234 14.20 -5.80 -1.91
C THR A 234 13.22 -5.98 -0.76
N ALA A 235 12.04 -5.40 -0.90
CA ALA A 235 10.93 -5.47 0.03
C ALA A 235 9.58 -5.35 -0.71
N LEU A 236 8.57 -6.09 -0.25
CA LEU A 236 7.18 -5.82 -0.62
C LEU A 236 6.64 -4.69 0.27
N LEU A 237 6.12 -3.64 -0.34
CA LEU A 237 5.79 -2.39 0.33
C LEU A 237 4.33 -2.31 0.78
N ASP A 238 3.48 -3.21 0.31
CA ASP A 238 2.05 -3.21 0.57
C ASP A 238 1.66 -3.16 2.05
N PRO A 239 2.30 -3.89 2.99
CA PRO A 239 1.98 -3.72 4.39
C PRO A 239 2.33 -2.30 4.85
N PRO A 240 1.42 -1.54 5.48
CA PRO A 240 1.68 -0.18 5.94
C PRO A 240 2.94 -0.10 6.82
N THR A 241 3.17 -1.11 7.65
CA THR A 241 4.39 -1.22 8.50
C THR A 241 5.68 -1.33 7.69
N ILE A 242 5.68 -1.86 6.47
CA ILE A 242 6.88 -1.88 5.61
C ILE A 242 6.92 -0.58 4.78
N GLY A 243 5.87 -0.32 4.00
CA GLY A 243 5.80 0.78 3.04
C GLY A 243 5.96 2.15 3.68
N ARG A 244 5.20 2.47 4.75
CA ARG A 244 5.25 3.79 5.41
C ARG A 244 6.58 4.05 6.09
N ASN A 245 7.15 3.05 6.75
CA ASN A 245 8.46 3.21 7.41
C ASN A 245 9.59 3.42 6.39
N LEU A 246 9.49 2.83 5.19
CA LEU A 246 10.49 3.00 4.13
C LEU A 246 10.33 4.30 3.34
N LEU A 247 9.10 4.64 2.96
CA LEU A 247 8.80 5.71 2.00
C LEU A 247 8.26 7.00 2.64
N GLY A 248 7.89 6.94 3.91
CA GLY A 248 7.09 7.98 4.56
C GLY A 248 5.62 7.91 4.16
N GLN A 249 4.76 8.57 4.95
CA GLN A 249 3.31 8.54 4.76
C GLN A 249 2.88 9.01 3.37
N ARG A 250 3.40 10.17 2.94
CA ARG A 250 2.93 10.86 1.74
C ARG A 250 3.16 10.01 0.49
N LEU A 251 4.39 9.55 0.28
CA LEU A 251 4.71 8.75 -0.89
C LEU A 251 3.99 7.39 -0.84
N PHE A 252 3.83 6.79 0.36
CA PHE A 252 3.05 5.57 0.52
C PHE A 252 1.57 5.74 0.16
N ASN A 253 0.94 6.85 0.57
CA ASN A 253 -0.45 7.16 0.20
C ASN A 253 -0.59 7.36 -1.31
N GLU A 254 0.29 8.17 -1.91
CA GLU A 254 0.26 8.47 -3.35
C GLU A 254 0.30 7.20 -4.20
N ILE A 255 1.25 6.31 -3.90
CA ILE A 255 1.41 5.08 -4.68
C ILE A 255 0.29 4.06 -4.40
N SER A 256 -0.23 4.02 -3.17
CA SER A 256 -1.33 3.13 -2.80
C SER A 256 -2.67 3.58 -3.38
N ALA A 257 -2.81 4.87 -3.71
CA ALA A 257 -3.98 5.44 -4.37
C ALA A 257 -3.96 5.21 -5.90
N ALA A 258 -2.79 5.30 -6.54
CA ALA A 258 -2.70 5.32 -8.02
C ALA A 258 -2.91 3.96 -8.73
N GLY A 259 -2.68 2.84 -8.05
CA GLY A 259 -2.80 1.49 -8.61
C GLY A 259 -4.24 0.96 -8.70
N ASP A 260 -4.41 -0.23 -9.29
CA ASP A 260 -5.57 -1.09 -8.98
C ASP A 260 -5.46 -1.61 -7.54
N ALA A 261 -6.57 -2.07 -6.94
CA ALA A 261 -6.52 -2.55 -5.56
C ALA A 261 -5.68 -3.83 -5.33
N ASP A 262 -5.50 -4.62 -6.40
CA ASP A 262 -4.66 -5.82 -6.48
C ASP A 262 -3.33 -5.59 -7.22
N ASP A 263 -2.94 -4.32 -7.41
CA ASP A 263 -1.56 -4.03 -7.73
C ASP A 263 -0.70 -4.15 -6.46
N HIS A 264 0.54 -4.62 -6.65
CA HIS A 264 1.51 -4.81 -5.59
C HIS A 264 2.75 -3.96 -5.83
N MET A 265 3.43 -3.56 -4.77
CA MET A 265 4.58 -2.65 -4.88
C MET A 265 5.82 -3.27 -4.29
N ILE A 266 6.88 -3.34 -5.09
CA ILE A 266 8.18 -3.79 -4.62
C ILE A 266 9.20 -2.64 -4.66
N MET A 267 10.02 -2.56 -3.64
CA MET A 267 11.22 -1.74 -3.65
C MET A 267 12.39 -2.57 -4.14
N VAL A 268 13.24 -1.98 -4.98
CA VAL A 268 14.58 -2.47 -5.28
C VAL A 268 15.57 -1.34 -5.03
N ALA A 269 16.53 -1.57 -4.13
CA ALA A 269 17.58 -0.61 -3.81
C ALA A 269 18.95 -1.25 -3.96
N ALA A 270 19.97 -0.49 -4.37
CA ALA A 270 21.31 -1.03 -4.50
C ALA A 270 22.43 -0.03 -4.25
N ASN A 271 23.56 -0.59 -3.78
CA ASN A 271 24.89 0.01 -3.77
C ASN A 271 25.88 -0.87 -4.53
N GLY A 272 27.10 -0.38 -4.76
CA GLY A 272 28.16 -1.10 -5.49
C GLY A 272 28.39 -0.56 -6.89
N LEU A 273 29.31 -1.18 -7.64
CA LEU A 273 29.72 -0.69 -8.96
C LEU A 273 28.66 -0.95 -10.04
N TYR A 274 28.03 -2.11 -10.02
CA TYR A 274 27.02 -2.51 -11.00
C TYR A 274 25.66 -1.88 -10.71
N SER A 275 24.95 -1.48 -11.77
CA SER A 275 23.59 -0.94 -11.66
C SER A 275 22.56 -1.95 -12.13
N PHE A 276 21.53 -2.19 -11.31
CA PHE A 276 20.42 -3.07 -11.67
C PHE A 276 19.52 -2.46 -12.74
N ARG A 277 19.51 -1.12 -12.88
CA ARG A 277 18.68 -0.44 -13.88
C ARG A 277 19.23 -0.60 -15.28
N GLY A 278 20.56 -0.61 -15.39
CA GLY A 278 21.22 -0.54 -16.69
C GLY A 278 20.92 0.77 -17.43
N ARG A 279 21.21 0.79 -18.73
CA ARG A 279 21.05 1.97 -19.59
C ARG A 279 19.93 1.83 -20.62
N ALA A 280 19.53 0.60 -20.94
CA ALA A 280 18.60 0.31 -22.03
C ALA A 280 17.14 0.68 -21.69
N TRP A 281 16.71 0.54 -20.44
CA TRP A 281 15.32 0.70 -20.02
C TRP A 281 14.68 2.04 -20.38
N ARG A 282 15.49 3.11 -20.47
CA ARG A 282 14.99 4.43 -20.90
C ARG A 282 14.52 4.42 -22.35
N LYS A 283 15.19 3.63 -23.21
CA LYS A 283 14.91 3.46 -24.64
C LYS A 283 13.95 2.30 -24.91
N SER A 284 14.18 1.14 -24.29
CA SER A 284 13.38 -0.08 -24.51
C SER A 284 12.06 -0.11 -23.75
N GLY A 285 11.91 0.72 -22.71
CA GLY A 285 10.76 0.66 -21.80
C GLY A 285 10.79 -0.50 -20.81
N THR A 286 11.85 -1.33 -20.81
CA THR A 286 11.95 -2.55 -19.97
C THR A 286 13.29 -2.61 -19.24
N PHE A 287 13.28 -3.12 -18.00
CA PHE A 287 14.49 -3.35 -17.23
C PHE A 287 15.10 -4.69 -17.65
N ASP A 288 16.16 -4.65 -18.45
CA ASP A 288 16.79 -5.81 -19.11
C ASP A 288 17.67 -6.66 -18.19
N ARG A 289 17.99 -6.14 -17.01
CA ARG A 289 18.85 -6.79 -16.00
C ARG A 289 18.08 -7.36 -14.82
N LEU A 290 16.80 -7.03 -14.67
CA LEU A 290 15.99 -7.48 -13.54
C LEU A 290 14.70 -8.14 -14.03
N GLN A 291 14.39 -9.26 -13.42
CA GLN A 291 13.10 -9.91 -13.57
C GLN A 291 12.62 -10.43 -12.22
N LEU A 292 11.31 -10.36 -11.99
CA LEU A 292 10.69 -11.01 -10.84
C LEU A 292 10.24 -12.40 -11.26
N VAL A 293 10.57 -13.42 -10.46
CA VAL A 293 10.23 -14.82 -10.73
C VAL A 293 9.42 -15.39 -9.57
N GLN A 294 8.29 -16.01 -9.88
CA GLN A 294 7.42 -16.69 -8.90
C GLN A 294 6.89 -18.00 -9.48
N GLY A 295 7.37 -19.13 -8.95
CA GLY A 295 7.08 -20.45 -9.52
C GLY A 295 7.57 -20.54 -10.96
N SER A 296 6.67 -20.84 -11.90
CA SER A 296 6.93 -20.84 -13.34
C SER A 296 6.75 -19.47 -14.02
N LYS A 297 6.29 -18.44 -13.29
CA LYS A 297 6.03 -17.11 -13.84
C LYS A 297 7.30 -16.26 -13.82
N THR A 298 7.57 -15.58 -14.93
CA THR A 298 8.59 -14.54 -15.04
C THR A 298 7.92 -13.23 -15.42
N ILE A 299 8.05 -12.23 -14.56
CA ILE A 299 7.43 -10.91 -14.71
C ILE A 299 8.50 -9.90 -15.09
N THR A 300 8.37 -9.36 -16.30
CA THR A 300 9.23 -8.29 -16.80
C THR A 300 8.89 -6.96 -16.14
N LEU A 301 9.91 -6.30 -15.59
CA LEU A 301 9.74 -4.96 -15.00
C LEU A 301 9.79 -3.90 -16.10
N LYS A 302 8.78 -3.02 -16.13
CA LYS A 302 8.57 -2.02 -17.18
C LYS A 302 8.69 -0.60 -16.66
N LYS A 303 9.11 0.32 -17.53
CA LYS A 303 9.24 1.77 -17.28
C LYS A 303 7.92 2.42 -16.88
N GLU A 304 6.81 2.00 -17.49
CA GLU A 304 5.45 2.50 -17.16
C GLU A 304 5.00 2.15 -15.73
N ASN A 305 5.67 1.18 -15.10
CA ASN A 305 5.38 0.71 -13.74
C ASN A 305 6.51 1.05 -12.77
N TYR A 306 7.40 1.97 -13.16
CA TYR A 306 8.59 2.34 -12.40
C TYR A 306 8.43 3.74 -11.82
N LYS A 307 8.82 3.89 -10.54
CA LYS A 307 9.00 5.19 -9.90
C LYS A 307 10.39 5.29 -9.27
N LEU A 308 11.07 6.40 -9.52
CA LEU A 308 12.33 6.72 -8.86
C LEU A 308 12.05 7.20 -7.43
N VAL A 309 12.88 6.75 -6.48
CA VAL A 309 12.93 7.31 -5.13
C VAL A 309 14.36 7.78 -4.87
N GLU A 310 14.51 8.96 -4.29
CA GLU A 310 15.82 9.55 -4.02
C GLU A 310 16.39 9.04 -2.69
N THR A 311 15.55 9.00 -1.65
CA THR A 311 15.94 8.64 -0.29
C THR A 311 14.86 7.82 0.39
N LEU A 312 15.28 6.97 1.33
CA LEU A 312 14.36 6.28 2.24
C LEU A 312 14.23 7.07 3.53
N HIS A 313 13.04 7.03 4.13
CA HIS A 313 12.73 7.73 5.37
C HIS A 313 13.09 6.93 6.62
N SER A 314 13.30 5.62 6.49
CA SER A 314 13.54 4.74 7.63
C SER A 314 14.87 5.05 8.31
N ALA A 315 14.85 5.31 9.61
CA ALA A 315 16.07 5.57 10.36
C ALA A 315 17.04 4.38 10.28
N GLY A 316 18.33 4.67 10.10
CA GLY A 316 19.38 3.67 9.93
C GLY A 316 19.41 3.00 8.54
N ALA A 317 18.60 3.47 7.58
CA ALA A 317 18.73 3.03 6.19
C ALA A 317 20.06 3.51 5.60
N PRO A 318 20.79 2.67 4.83
CA PRO A 318 21.94 3.11 4.07
C PRO A 318 21.56 4.19 3.07
N GLN A 319 22.50 5.08 2.75
CA GLN A 319 22.37 5.87 1.53
C GLN A 319 22.56 4.94 0.33
N PHE A 320 21.59 4.96 -0.59
CA PHE A 320 21.60 4.13 -1.78
C PHE A 320 21.91 4.96 -3.01
N ARG A 321 22.75 4.41 -3.90
CA ARG A 321 23.02 5.03 -5.21
C ARG A 321 21.80 4.97 -6.14
N GLU A 322 20.96 3.96 -5.97
CA GLU A 322 19.73 3.81 -6.75
C GLU A 322 18.64 3.10 -5.95
N ILE A 323 17.44 3.70 -5.94
CA ILE A 323 16.22 3.13 -5.39
C ILE A 323 15.14 3.22 -6.46
N ALA A 324 14.44 2.12 -6.66
CA ALA A 324 13.36 1.97 -7.61
C ALA A 324 12.15 1.35 -6.93
N LEU A 325 10.96 1.88 -7.20
CA LEU A 325 9.71 1.21 -6.93
C LEU A 325 9.18 0.63 -8.22
N PHE A 326 8.70 -0.61 -8.15
CA PHE A 326 8.01 -1.26 -9.26
C PHE A 326 6.61 -1.67 -8.83
N THR A 327 5.61 -1.23 -9.60
CA THR A 327 4.24 -1.72 -9.48
C THR A 327 4.09 -3.01 -10.28
N ILE A 328 3.80 -4.10 -9.58
CA ILE A 328 3.48 -5.40 -10.16
C ILE A 328 1.97 -5.44 -10.35
N ARG A 329 1.54 -5.45 -11.62
CA ARG A 329 0.13 -5.29 -11.98
C ARG A 329 -0.68 -6.55 -11.67
N LYS A 330 -1.95 -6.39 -11.28
CA LYS A 330 -2.88 -7.50 -11.00
C LYS A 330 -2.90 -8.58 -12.11
N GLY A 331 -2.85 -8.14 -13.38
CA GLY A 331 -2.87 -9.02 -14.56
C GLY A 331 -1.64 -9.92 -14.72
N THR A 332 -0.59 -9.75 -13.92
CA THR A 332 0.59 -10.63 -13.92
C THR A 332 0.34 -11.95 -13.19
N GLY A 333 -0.73 -12.04 -12.40
CA GLY A 333 -1.01 -13.18 -11.52
C GLY A 333 0.03 -13.37 -10.41
N PHE A 334 0.74 -12.31 -10.04
CA PHE A 334 1.66 -12.29 -8.90
C PHE A 334 0.88 -12.47 -7.59
N ASP A 335 1.36 -13.38 -6.75
CA ASP A 335 0.78 -13.65 -5.44
C ASP A 335 1.74 -13.11 -4.35
N PRO A 336 1.39 -12.03 -3.65
CA PRO A 336 2.29 -11.36 -2.70
C PRO A 336 2.60 -12.17 -1.44
N VAL A 337 1.75 -13.15 -1.09
CA VAL A 337 1.91 -13.97 0.11
C VAL A 337 2.72 -15.25 -0.16
N LYS A 338 2.98 -15.56 -1.44
CA LYS A 338 3.86 -16.67 -1.85
C LYS A 338 5.32 -16.21 -2.02
N PRO A 339 6.31 -17.10 -1.81
CA PRO A 339 7.70 -16.79 -2.09
C PRO A 339 7.92 -16.39 -3.55
N TRP A 340 8.82 -15.43 -3.75
CA TRP A 340 9.27 -14.99 -5.07
C TRP A 340 10.76 -14.66 -5.02
N ARG A 341 11.39 -14.41 -6.16
CA ARG A 341 12.78 -13.96 -6.21
C ARG A 341 12.99 -12.90 -7.27
N LEU A 342 13.96 -12.03 -7.00
CA LEU A 342 14.47 -11.08 -7.96
C LEU A 342 15.74 -11.66 -8.58
N ASP A 343 15.70 -11.90 -9.89
CA ASP A 343 16.84 -12.41 -10.65
C ASP A 343 17.56 -11.23 -11.30
N LEU A 344 18.84 -11.03 -10.93
CA LEU A 344 19.73 -10.03 -11.51
C LEU A 344 20.62 -10.67 -12.57
N ALA A 345 20.39 -10.32 -13.84
CA ALA A 345 21.21 -10.74 -14.95
C ALA A 345 22.42 -9.81 -15.12
N VAL A 346 23.62 -10.41 -15.10
CA VAL A 346 24.88 -9.76 -15.44
C VAL A 346 25.35 -10.34 -16.76
N ARG A 347 25.57 -9.47 -17.74
CA ARG A 347 26.05 -9.86 -19.06
C ARG A 347 27.46 -9.33 -19.30
N ARG A 348 28.31 -10.15 -19.91
CA ARG A 348 29.67 -9.79 -20.30
C ARG A 348 30.04 -10.50 -21.59
N ALA A 349 30.49 -9.74 -22.58
CA ALA A 349 31.10 -10.30 -23.78
C ALA A 349 32.52 -10.79 -23.46
N ASP A 350 32.91 -11.94 -24.01
CA ASP A 350 34.30 -12.37 -24.02
C ASP A 350 35.11 -11.66 -25.13
N GLY A 351 36.39 -11.99 -25.26
CA GLY A 351 37.28 -11.39 -26.26
C GLY A 351 36.86 -11.67 -27.71
N ALA A 352 36.00 -12.67 -27.95
CA ALA A 352 35.44 -13.01 -29.26
C ALA A 352 34.05 -12.38 -29.48
N GLY A 353 33.55 -11.57 -28.53
CA GLY A 353 32.23 -10.93 -28.62
C GLY A 353 31.07 -11.83 -28.22
N THR A 354 31.30 -13.06 -27.76
CA THR A 354 30.23 -13.96 -27.31
C THR A 354 29.72 -13.52 -25.94
N GLU A 355 28.42 -13.25 -25.82
CA GLU A 355 27.82 -12.77 -24.58
C GLU A 355 27.58 -13.92 -23.60
N LYS A 356 28.23 -13.87 -22.44
CA LYS A 356 27.96 -14.75 -21.30
C LYS A 356 27.03 -14.05 -20.32
N VAL A 357 26.02 -14.78 -19.83
CA VAL A 357 25.05 -14.28 -18.85
C VAL A 357 25.14 -15.09 -17.56
N LYS A 358 25.19 -14.38 -16.42
CA LYS A 358 25.12 -14.98 -15.09
C LYS A 358 23.98 -14.35 -14.30
N ILE A 359 23.23 -15.16 -13.56
CA ILE A 359 22.07 -14.73 -12.80
C ILE A 359 22.38 -14.82 -11.30
N PHE A 360 22.32 -13.68 -10.61
CA PHE A 360 22.39 -13.61 -9.16
C PHE A 360 20.98 -13.49 -8.60
N ARG A 361 20.59 -14.43 -7.73
CA ARG A 361 19.23 -14.55 -7.21
C ARG A 361 19.12 -13.92 -5.82
N LEU A 362 18.08 -13.11 -5.62
CA LEU A 362 17.65 -12.60 -4.31
C LEU A 362 16.26 -13.13 -4.01
N ASN A 363 16.17 -14.11 -3.11
CA ASN A 363 14.90 -14.70 -2.70
C ASN A 363 14.18 -13.80 -1.69
N TYR A 364 12.87 -13.75 -1.77
CA TYR A 364 11.99 -13.00 -0.87
C TYR A 364 10.80 -13.86 -0.44
N ARG A 365 10.44 -13.72 0.83
CA ARG A 365 9.18 -14.22 1.40
C ARG A 365 8.66 -13.15 2.34
N LEU A 366 7.40 -12.76 2.18
CA LEU A 366 6.77 -11.85 3.12
C LEU A 366 6.71 -12.52 4.50
N PRO A 367 7.23 -11.87 5.57
CA PRO A 367 7.13 -12.43 6.92
C PRO A 367 5.68 -12.68 7.32
N SER A 368 5.42 -13.77 8.05
CA SER A 368 4.06 -14.17 8.45
C SER A 368 3.33 -13.11 9.29
N ALA A 369 4.07 -12.26 10.01
CA ALA A 369 3.51 -11.12 10.74
C ALA A 369 2.79 -10.09 9.84
N TYR A 370 3.00 -10.15 8.53
CA TYR A 370 2.37 -9.29 7.52
C TYR A 370 1.36 -10.04 6.66
N ILE A 371 0.95 -11.24 7.08
CA ILE A 371 -0.02 -12.08 6.40
C ILE A 371 -1.19 -12.34 7.34
N ASN A 372 -2.39 -11.93 6.90
CA ASN A 372 -3.65 -12.35 7.48
C ASN A 372 -4.02 -13.71 6.89
N VAL A 373 -3.84 -14.74 7.69
CA VAL A 373 -4.20 -16.11 7.34
C VAL A 373 -5.72 -16.22 7.34
N ALA A 374 -6.31 -16.64 6.22
CA ALA A 374 -7.74 -16.90 6.21
C ALA A 374 -8.06 -18.04 7.19
N PRO A 375 -9.21 -18.01 7.89
CA PRO A 375 -9.66 -19.19 8.62
C PRO A 375 -9.67 -20.35 7.63
N LYS A 376 -8.84 -21.36 7.88
CA LYS A 376 -8.94 -22.61 7.13
C LYS A 376 -10.33 -23.11 7.44
N LEU A 377 -11.24 -23.10 6.46
CA LEU A 377 -12.48 -23.84 6.57
C LEU A 377 -12.04 -25.21 7.07
N ALA A 378 -12.50 -25.60 8.27
CA ALA A 378 -12.33 -26.96 8.72
C ALA A 378 -12.76 -27.81 7.51
N PRO A 379 -11.99 -28.84 7.12
CA PRO A 379 -12.55 -29.80 6.17
C PRO A 379 -13.92 -30.11 6.72
N GLU A 380 -14.97 -29.93 5.90
CA GLU A 380 -16.32 -30.33 6.27
C GLU A 380 -16.12 -31.68 6.95
N SER A 381 -16.35 -31.70 8.26
CA SER A 381 -16.33 -32.96 8.98
C SER A 381 -17.31 -33.78 8.17
N ASP A 382 -16.85 -34.85 7.55
CA ASP A 382 -17.70 -35.79 6.86
C ASP A 382 -18.81 -36.17 7.85
N ALA A 383 -19.93 -35.45 7.76
CA ALA A 383 -21.22 -35.83 8.29
C ALA A 383 -21.80 -36.90 7.34
N SER A 384 -20.93 -37.82 6.93
CA SER A 384 -21.16 -39.06 6.22
C SER A 384 -20.29 -40.15 6.87
N SER A 385 -20.26 -40.17 8.21
CA SER A 385 -20.10 -41.43 8.96
C SER A 385 -21.44 -42.17 9.10
N GLU A 386 -22.46 -41.81 8.32
CA GLU A 386 -23.46 -42.79 7.93
C GLU A 386 -22.81 -43.73 6.92
N GLN A 387 -22.55 -44.96 7.35
CA GLN A 387 -22.14 -46.06 6.47
C GLN A 387 -23.00 -46.02 5.21
N PRO A 388 -22.41 -46.07 4.01
CA PRO A 388 -23.19 -46.03 2.78
C PRO A 388 -24.17 -47.21 2.78
N LEU A 389 -25.43 -46.97 2.42
CA LEU A 389 -26.55 -47.93 2.53
C LEU A 389 -26.26 -49.33 1.96
N TRP A 390 -25.36 -49.47 0.98
CA TRP A 390 -24.95 -50.78 0.46
C TRP A 390 -24.21 -51.63 1.51
N MET A 391 -23.50 -50.99 2.46
CA MET A 391 -22.75 -51.65 3.53
C MET A 391 -23.69 -52.15 4.64
N SER A 392 -24.81 -51.47 4.90
CA SER A 392 -25.87 -51.95 5.81
C SER A 392 -26.69 -53.11 5.22
N PHE A 393 -26.88 -53.14 3.89
CA PHE A 393 -27.47 -54.31 3.20
C PHE A 393 -26.57 -55.55 3.19
N TRP A 394 -25.25 -55.39 3.30
CA TRP A 394 -24.31 -56.51 3.34
C TRP A 394 -24.19 -57.12 4.74
N LEU A 395 -24.20 -56.29 5.79
CA LEU A 395 -24.14 -56.73 7.19
C LEU A 395 -25.43 -57.39 7.69
N SER A 396 -26.60 -57.10 7.09
CA SER A 396 -27.88 -57.72 7.44
C SER A 396 -28.10 -59.11 6.83
N LYS A 397 -27.16 -59.62 6.03
CA LYS A 397 -27.19 -60.96 5.42
C LYS A 397 -26.32 -62.00 6.14
N LYS A 398 -25.99 -61.79 7.42
CA LYS A 398 -25.32 -62.80 8.25
C LYS A 398 -26.24 -63.38 9.31
#